data_AF-D9PIZ0-F1
#
_entry.id   AF-D9PIZ0-F1
#
_cell.length_a   1.000
_cell.length_b   1.000
_cell.length_c   1.000
_cell.angle_alpha   90.00
_cell.angle_beta   90.00
_cell.angle_gamma   90.00
#
_symmetry.space_group_name_H-M   'P 1'
#
loop_
_entity.id
_entity.type
_entity.pdbx_description
1 polymer ?
#
loop_
_entity_poly.entity_id
_entity_poly.type
_entity_poly.pdbx_seq_one_letter_code
_entity_poly.pdbx_strand_id
1 'polypeptide(L)'
;MYLNLRQFAKSRKFYEFSSRLSKDNNQLVRVLICMGNLSLTKGSYEEAILSYEKALNISRYKTTILSNLAFTYEALGENEKALKYAEESIEVSRREFELGHTISPEDNVKDLIIRLKEKLPRLAQ
;
A
#
# COMPACT_ATOMS: atom_id res chain seq x y z
N MET A 1 1.21 -7.23 -23.19
CA MET A 1 0.72 -8.12 -22.10
C MET A 1 1.76 -9.11 -21.53
N TYR A 2 3.06 -9.06 -21.92
CA TYR A 2 4.10 -10.03 -21.47
C TYR A 2 5.05 -9.54 -20.35
N LEU A 3 5.08 -8.23 -20.06
CA LEU A 3 6.00 -7.67 -19.06
C LEU A 3 5.60 -7.97 -17.61
N ASN A 4 4.31 -8.18 -17.35
CA ASN A 4 3.77 -8.46 -16.02
C ASN A 4 4.20 -9.85 -15.50
N LEU A 5 4.01 -10.91 -16.29
CA LEU A 5 4.32 -12.30 -15.89
C LEU A 5 5.81 -12.53 -15.56
N ARG A 6 6.72 -11.82 -16.23
CA ARG A 6 8.17 -11.98 -16.03
C ARG A 6 8.66 -11.32 -14.73
N GLN A 7 8.01 -10.26 -14.28
CA GLN A 7 8.35 -9.58 -13.03
C GLN A 7 7.77 -10.30 -11.80
N PHE A 8 6.57 -10.89 -11.92
CA PHE A 8 5.96 -11.70 -10.84
C PHE A 8 6.83 -12.90 -10.43
N ALA A 9 7.42 -13.61 -11.40
CA ALA A 9 8.29 -14.75 -11.12
C ALA A 9 9.59 -14.34 -10.39
N LYS A 10 10.13 -13.16 -10.73
CA LYS A 10 11.34 -12.61 -10.09
C LYS A 10 11.05 -12.17 -8.65
N SER A 11 9.89 -11.55 -8.45
CA SER A 11 9.39 -11.15 -7.12
C SER A 11 9.18 -12.37 -6.20
N ARG A 12 8.55 -13.43 -6.72
CA ARG A 12 8.24 -14.65 -5.95
C ARG A 12 9.49 -15.41 -5.48
N LYS A 13 10.51 -15.57 -6.33
CA LYS A 13 11.77 -16.23 -5.94
C LYS A 13 12.59 -15.41 -4.93
N PHE A 14 12.60 -14.08 -5.08
CA PHE A 14 13.27 -13.20 -4.12
C PHE A 14 12.55 -13.19 -2.76
N TYR A 15 11.23 -13.35 -2.77
CA TYR A 15 10.38 -13.45 -1.58
C TYR A 15 10.63 -14.73 -0.76
N GLU A 16 10.67 -15.91 -1.38
CA GLU A 16 11.01 -17.16 -0.69
C GLU A 16 12.43 -17.12 -0.10
N PHE A 17 13.33 -16.42 -0.78
CA PHE A 17 14.70 -16.22 -0.33
C PHE A 17 14.79 -15.25 0.86
N SER A 18 14.06 -14.13 0.83
CA SER A 18 14.09 -13.10 1.88
C SER A 18 13.38 -13.57 3.17
N SER A 19 12.24 -14.27 3.03
CA SER A 19 11.49 -14.85 4.16
C SER A 19 12.29 -15.90 4.94
N ARG A 20 13.30 -16.51 4.31
CA ARG A 20 14.20 -17.48 4.95
C ARG A 20 15.34 -16.83 5.74
N LEU A 21 15.66 -15.55 5.51
CA LEU A 21 16.92 -14.93 5.93
C LEU A 21 16.80 -13.91 7.06
N SER A 22 15.69 -13.21 7.24
CA SER A 22 15.60 -12.15 8.26
C SER A 22 14.95 -12.62 9.56
N LYS A 23 15.75 -12.66 10.64
CA LYS A 23 15.25 -12.72 12.02
C LYS A 23 14.63 -11.38 12.49
N ASP A 24 14.77 -10.29 11.72
CA ASP A 24 14.16 -8.98 11.99
C ASP A 24 13.42 -8.42 10.76
N ASN A 25 12.16 -8.83 10.60
CA ASN A 25 11.31 -8.40 9.48
C ASN A 25 11.04 -6.89 9.47
N ASN A 26 11.18 -6.20 10.62
CA ASN A 26 10.83 -4.78 10.76
C ASN A 26 11.75 -3.83 9.99
N GLN A 27 13.06 -4.12 9.91
CA GLN A 27 13.98 -3.25 9.16
C GLN A 27 13.77 -3.38 7.65
N LEU A 28 13.50 -4.61 7.19
CA LEU A 28 13.18 -4.87 5.78
C LEU A 28 11.90 -4.12 5.36
N VAL A 29 10.87 -4.14 6.20
CA VAL A 29 9.63 -3.37 5.98
C VAL A 29 9.93 -1.88 5.79
N ARG A 30 10.73 -1.28 6.68
CA ARG A 30 11.07 0.14 6.61
C ARG A 30 11.79 0.50 5.32
N VAL A 31 12.76 -0.33 4.91
CA VAL A 31 13.48 -0.13 3.65
C VAL A 31 12.54 -0.21 2.45
N LEU A 32 11.63 -1.19 2.43
CA LEU A 32 10.64 -1.34 1.36
C LEU A 32 9.68 -0.15 1.28
N ILE A 33 9.23 0.38 2.42
CA ILE A 33 8.41 1.60 2.46
C ILE A 33 9.20 2.79 1.92
N CYS A 34 10.44 2.99 2.36
CA CYS A 34 11.29 4.09 1.86
C CYS A 34 11.56 3.97 0.37
N MET A 35 11.79 2.76 -0.15
CA MET A 35 11.93 2.52 -1.58
C MET A 35 10.64 2.85 -2.32
N GLY A 36 9.49 2.44 -1.80
CA GLY A 36 8.19 2.78 -2.37
C GLY A 36 7.97 4.28 -2.45
N ASN A 37 8.28 5.01 -1.37
CA ASN A 37 8.16 6.47 -1.32
C ASN A 37 9.10 7.14 -2.34
N LEU A 38 10.34 6.65 -2.47
CA LEU A 38 11.30 7.17 -3.43
C LEU A 38 10.89 6.91 -4.88
N SER A 39 10.32 5.74 -5.17
CA SER A 39 9.78 5.44 -6.49
C SER A 39 8.54 6.30 -6.78
N LEU A 40 7.69 6.54 -5.79
CA LEU A 40 6.53 7.45 -5.90
C LEU A 40 6.96 8.88 -6.24
N THR A 41 7.96 9.43 -5.54
CA THR A 41 8.46 10.79 -5.82
C THR A 41 9.14 10.91 -7.18
N LYS A 42 9.66 9.80 -7.71
CA LYS A 42 10.22 9.72 -9.06
C LYS A 42 9.17 9.51 -10.16
N GLY A 43 7.90 9.29 -9.80
CA GLY A 43 6.84 8.94 -10.75
C GLY A 43 6.88 7.49 -11.25
N SER A 44 7.74 6.65 -10.68
CA SER A 44 7.81 5.20 -10.97
C SER A 44 6.76 4.45 -10.15
N TYR A 45 5.49 4.63 -10.49
CA TYR A 45 4.39 4.19 -9.64
C TYR A 45 4.28 2.66 -9.52
N GLU A 46 4.58 1.90 -10.58
CA GLU A 46 4.54 0.43 -10.55
C GLU A 46 5.61 -0.15 -9.62
N GLU A 47 6.81 0.45 -9.58
CA GLU A 47 7.87 0.07 -8.65
C GLU A 47 7.50 0.42 -7.21
N ALA A 48 6.80 1.54 -7.01
CA ALA A 48 6.29 1.94 -5.71
C ALA A 48 5.27 0.91 -5.20
N ILE A 49 4.28 0.55 -6.03
CA ILE A 49 3.28 -0.49 -5.72
C ILE A 49 3.96 -1.80 -5.35
N LEU A 50 4.91 -2.28 -6.16
CA LEU A 50 5.62 -3.53 -5.87
C LEU A 50 6.38 -3.48 -4.53
N SER A 51 6.94 -2.33 -4.18
CA SER A 51 7.67 -2.16 -2.91
C SER A 51 6.71 -2.16 -1.71
N TYR A 52 5.57 -1.49 -1.83
CA TYR A 52 4.54 -1.50 -0.78
C TYR A 52 3.85 -2.85 -0.64
N GLU A 53 3.50 -3.54 -1.73
CA GLU A 53 2.93 -4.90 -1.68
C GLU A 53 3.88 -5.90 -1.01
N LYS A 54 5.19 -5.77 -1.27
CA LYS A 54 6.20 -6.55 -0.55
C LYS A 54 6.21 -6.21 0.94
N ALA A 55 6.18 -4.93 1.28
CA ALA A 55 6.13 -4.50 2.68
C ALA A 55 4.87 -5.04 3.38
N LEU A 56 3.72 -4.99 2.72
CA LEU A 56 2.42 -5.40 3.27
C LEU A 56 2.41 -6.89 3.65
N ASN A 57 3.07 -7.73 2.87
CA ASN A 57 3.14 -9.18 3.10
C ASN A 57 3.96 -9.58 4.33
N ILE A 58 4.89 -8.73 4.79
CA ILE A 58 5.81 -9.05 5.89
C ILE A 58 5.65 -8.13 7.11
N SER A 59 4.88 -7.05 6.97
CA SER A 59 4.73 -6.00 7.98
C SER A 59 3.58 -6.26 8.95
N ARG A 60 3.78 -5.82 10.19
CA ARG A 60 2.70 -5.59 11.16
C ARG A 60 2.06 -4.20 11.01
N TYR A 61 2.76 -3.25 10.41
CA TYR A 61 2.31 -1.88 10.13
C TYR A 61 1.54 -1.82 8.81
N LYS A 62 0.35 -2.42 8.79
CA LYS A 62 -0.46 -2.53 7.56
C LYS A 62 -1.08 -1.20 7.17
N THR A 63 -1.56 -0.43 8.14
CA THR A 63 -2.21 0.88 7.97
C THR A 63 -1.40 1.82 7.08
N THR A 64 -0.16 2.17 7.46
CA THR A 64 0.70 3.08 6.68
C THR A 64 0.98 2.59 5.26
N ILE A 65 1.14 1.29 5.08
CA ILE A 65 1.45 0.70 3.76
C ILE A 65 0.22 0.79 2.84
N LEU A 66 -0.97 0.51 3.38
CA LEU A 66 -2.24 0.64 2.66
C LEU A 66 -2.52 2.10 2.29
N SER A 67 -2.27 3.05 3.19
CA SER A 67 -2.35 4.49 2.89
C SER A 67 -1.44 4.86 1.71
N ASN A 68 -0.17 4.42 1.72
CA ASN A 68 0.77 4.71 0.65
C ASN A 68 0.37 4.08 -0.69
N LEU A 69 -0.18 2.86 -0.68
CA LEU A 69 -0.76 2.24 -1.87
C LEU A 69 -1.91 3.09 -2.42
N ALA A 70 -2.82 3.55 -1.57
CA ALA A 70 -3.94 4.38 -1.97
C ALA A 70 -3.49 5.67 -2.67
N PHE A 71 -2.53 6.41 -2.10
CA PHE A 71 -1.96 7.60 -2.74
C PHE A 71 -1.23 7.28 -4.05
N THR A 72 -0.56 6.13 -4.13
CA THR A 72 0.14 5.72 -5.35
C THR A 72 -0.84 5.40 -6.47
N TYR A 73 -1.93 4.71 -6.16
CA TYR A 73 -3.00 4.45 -7.15
C TYR A 73 -3.76 5.72 -7.54
N GLU A 74 -3.93 6.68 -6.62
CA GLU A 74 -4.51 7.99 -6.96
C GLU A 74 -3.61 8.75 -7.94
N ALA A 75 -2.30 8.71 -7.73
CA ALA A 75 -1.32 9.31 -8.63
C ALA A 75 -1.26 8.61 -10.02
N LEU A 76 -1.56 7.31 -10.09
CA LEU A 76 -1.77 6.59 -11.36
C LEU A 76 -3.06 6.97 -12.09
N GLY A 77 -4.01 7.64 -11.42
CA GLY A 77 -5.36 7.85 -11.92
C GLY A 77 -6.29 6.64 -11.75
N GLU A 78 -5.84 5.58 -11.09
CA GLU A 78 -6.60 4.37 -10.79
C GLU A 78 -7.48 4.57 -9.54
N ASN A 79 -8.43 5.52 -9.64
CA ASN A 79 -9.21 6.02 -8.51
C ASN A 79 -10.01 4.94 -7.77
N GLU A 80 -10.51 3.91 -8.47
CA GLU A 80 -11.24 2.80 -7.85
C GLU A 80 -10.33 1.97 -6.92
N LYS A 81 -9.11 1.66 -7.37
CA LYS A 81 -8.12 0.93 -6.56
C LYS A 81 -7.64 1.79 -5.41
N ALA A 82 -7.40 3.07 -5.67
CA ALA A 82 -7.03 4.04 -4.64
C ALA A 82 -8.08 4.07 -3.52
N LEU A 83 -9.36 4.12 -3.88
CA LEU A 83 -10.46 4.14 -2.93
C LEU A 83 -10.50 2.87 -2.10
N LYS A 84 -10.41 1.71 -2.76
CA LYS A 84 -10.41 0.40 -2.08
C LYS A 84 -9.30 0.31 -1.02
N TYR A 85 -8.06 0.66 -1.37
CA TYR A 85 -6.94 0.60 -0.43
C TYR A 85 -7.03 1.65 0.69
N ALA A 86 -7.60 2.82 0.40
CA ALA A 86 -7.84 3.85 1.41
C ALA A 86 -8.88 3.37 2.44
N GLU A 87 -9.97 2.75 1.99
CA GLU A 87 -10.99 2.18 2.87
C GLU A 87 -10.43 1.01 3.71
N GLU A 88 -9.62 0.13 3.11
CA GLU A 88 -8.95 -0.96 3.83
C GLU A 88 -7.99 -0.42 4.90
N SER A 89 -7.26 0.67 4.62
CA SER A 89 -6.38 1.31 5.61
C SER A 89 -7.16 1.78 6.85
N ILE A 90 -8.33 2.41 6.64
CA ILE A 90 -9.19 2.88 7.74
C ILE A 90 -9.79 1.70 8.52
N GLU A 91 -10.18 0.62 7.85
CA GLU A 91 -10.70 -0.58 8.52
C GLU A 91 -9.65 -1.23 9.41
N VAL A 92 -8.42 -1.39 8.89
CA VAL A 92 -7.29 -1.94 9.65
C VAL A 92 -6.93 -1.03 10.82
N SER A 93 -6.81 0.29 10.60
CA SER A 93 -6.55 1.26 11.65
C SER A 93 -7.62 1.23 12.75
N ARG A 94 -8.90 1.16 12.37
CA ARG A 94 -10.00 1.05 13.33
C ARG A 94 -9.87 -0.22 14.17
N ARG A 95 -9.55 -1.35 13.55
CA ARG A 95 -9.36 -2.62 14.25
C ARG A 95 -8.16 -2.57 15.20
N GLU A 96 -7.06 -1.93 14.79
CA GLU A 96 -5.89 -1.71 15.65
C GLU A 96 -6.23 -0.77 16.83
N PHE A 97 -6.99 0.29 16.57
CA PHE A 97 -7.48 1.23 17.58
C PHE A 97 -8.41 0.57 18.61
N GLU A 98 -9.38 -0.22 18.15
CA GLU A 98 -10.29 -1.00 19.01
C GLU A 98 -9.54 -2.03 19.86
N LEU A 99 -8.41 -2.55 19.39
CA LEU A 99 -7.51 -3.44 20.13
C LEU A 99 -6.57 -2.68 21.10
N GLY A 100 -6.72 -1.37 21.25
CA GLY A 100 -5.95 -0.54 22.18
C GLY A 100 -4.59 -0.09 21.64
N HIS A 101 -4.31 -0.25 20.34
CA HIS A 101 -3.11 0.27 19.71
C HIS A 101 -3.36 1.72 19.24
N THR A 102 -2.54 2.65 19.68
CA THR A 102 -2.75 4.11 19.68
C THR A 102 -2.62 4.81 18.31
N ILE A 103 -3.14 4.22 17.23
CA ILE A 103 -3.08 4.84 15.91
C ILE A 103 -4.49 5.21 15.47
N SER A 104 -4.83 6.48 15.65
CA SER A 104 -6.07 7.06 15.09
C SER A 104 -6.07 6.92 13.57
N PRO A 105 -7.25 6.74 12.93
CA PRO A 105 -7.34 6.70 11.48
C PRO A 105 -6.79 8.01 10.90
N GLU A 106 -5.77 7.92 10.05
CA GLU A 106 -5.05 9.08 9.54
C GLU A 106 -6.04 10.01 8.78
N ASP A 107 -6.17 11.26 9.22
CA ASP A 107 -7.16 12.20 8.67
C ASP A 107 -6.91 12.48 7.17
N ASN A 108 -5.65 12.42 6.73
CA ASN A 108 -5.26 12.52 5.33
C ASN A 108 -5.88 11.43 4.44
N VAL A 109 -6.10 10.22 4.94
CA VAL A 109 -6.74 9.11 4.19
C VAL A 109 -8.24 9.34 4.10
N LYS A 110 -8.87 9.90 5.13
CA LYS A 110 -10.30 10.26 5.08
C LYS A 110 -10.56 11.32 4.02
N ASP A 111 -9.71 12.35 3.97
CA ASP A 111 -9.78 13.39 2.94
C ASP A 111 -9.56 12.80 1.54
N LEU A 112 -8.62 11.86 1.40
CA LEU A 112 -8.40 11.13 0.16
C LEU A 112 -9.66 10.36 -0.27
N ILE A 113 -10.31 9.64 0.65
CA ILE A 113 -11.55 8.89 0.38
C ILE A 113 -12.66 9.82 -0.11
N ILE A 114 -12.87 10.95 0.56
CA ILE A 114 -13.90 11.93 0.17
C ILE A 114 -13.63 12.43 -1.26
N ARG A 115 -12.40 12.86 -1.53
CA ARG A 115 -11.99 13.33 -2.86
C ARG A 115 -12.15 12.25 -3.93
N LEU A 116 -11.78 11.01 -3.63
CA LEU A 116 -11.92 9.88 -4.56
C LEU A 116 -13.38 9.56 -4.84
N LYS A 117 -14.26 9.64 -3.84
CA LYS A 117 -15.72 9.46 -4.00
C LYS A 117 -16.36 10.58 -4.82
N GLU A 118 -15.85 11.81 -4.75
CA GLU A 118 -16.29 12.90 -5.61
C GLU A 118 -15.82 12.71 -7.07
N LYS A 119 -14.58 12.25 -7.26
CA LYS A 119 -14.01 11.94 -8.59
C LYS A 119 -14.66 10.73 -9.26
N LEU A 120 -15.25 9.82 -8.48
CA LEU A 120 -16.00 8.66 -8.92
C LEU A 120 -17.50 8.99 -8.79
N PRO A 121 -18.09 9.84 -9.66
CA PRO A 121 -19.52 10.07 -9.65
C PRO A 121 -20.18 8.70 -9.76
N ARG A 122 -20.91 8.34 -8.70
CA ARG A 122 -21.55 7.04 -8.48
C ARG A 122 -21.87 6.34 -9.80
N LEU A 123 -21.36 5.12 -9.96
CA LEU A 123 -22.07 4.12 -10.76
C LEU A 123 -23.45 3.95 -10.12
N ALA A 124 -24.37 4.80 -10.59
CA ALA A 124 -25.80 4.78 -10.37
C ALA A 124 -26.32 4.84 -8.92
N GLN A 125 -27.60 5.18 -8.88
CA GLN A 125 -28.50 5.34 -7.73
C GLN A 125 -28.72 4.04 -6.96
#